data_AF-A0A968F250-F1
#
_entry.id   AF-A0A968F250-F1
#
_cell.length_a   1.000
_cell.length_b   1.000
_cell.length_c   1.000
_cell.angle_alpha   90.00
_cell.angle_beta   90.00
_cell.angle_gamma   90.00
#
_symmetry.space_group_name_H-M   'P 1'
#
loop_
_entity.id
_entity.type
_entity.pdbx_description
1 polymer ?
#
loop_
_entity_poly.entity_id
_entity_poly.type
_entity_poly.pdbx_seq_one_letter_code
_entity_poly.pdbx_strand_id
1 'polypeptide(L)'
;REQRQAYVDDHYEWVRTEVCESRNLTTAQFDDIIDSKIALIASDAIELGLIDTLSRWSELDKVIESVTGGGKSRIESAMMTDYVEAYTDWGNPPHIAVVYGQGVCAMDRGINARKLEKIFGRLKDDSDVKGVVFRVDSPGGDGMASDVVAEALRKCAEKKPVIVSQGQVAGSGGYWISMYGDTIVAGPNTITGSIGVIGLWIWDKEFSDKLGMTSDHVKRGEHADLGFGVKLPLLGVQVPARDLNKEEHARMETLIKEFYSIFVNKVADGRNMEVSRVEQIAEGRFYSGVDGEHIGLVDKVGGLSHAIQIARAAADIPSDQYAKIIEIPENKGLIN
;
A
#
# COMPACT_ATOMS: atom_id res chain seq x y z
N ARG A 1 -15.97 7.47 12.28
CA ARG A 1 -16.92 6.34 12.32
C ARG A 1 -17.46 6.07 10.93
N GLU A 2 -18.07 7.06 10.28
CA GLU A 2 -18.61 6.96 8.92
C GLU A 2 -17.61 6.37 7.91
N GLN A 3 -16.38 6.90 7.82
CA GLN A 3 -15.35 6.35 6.91
C GLN A 3 -15.01 4.87 7.16
N ARG A 4 -15.00 4.44 8.43
CA ARG A 4 -14.75 3.04 8.76
C ARG A 4 -15.95 2.17 8.37
N GLN A 5 -17.17 2.69 8.49
CA GLN A 5 -18.36 1.99 8.07
C GLN A 5 -18.36 1.83 6.55
N ALA A 6 -18.12 2.90 5.78
CA ALA A 6 -18.02 2.83 4.32
C ALA A 6 -16.99 1.79 3.85
N TYR A 7 -15.80 1.77 4.46
CA TYR A 7 -14.78 0.75 4.16
C TYR A 7 -15.25 -0.69 4.49
N VAL A 8 -15.99 -0.88 5.57
CA VAL A 8 -16.57 -2.19 5.93
C VAL A 8 -17.67 -2.58 4.94
N ASP A 9 -18.50 -1.63 4.53
CA ASP A 9 -19.58 -1.84 3.57
C ASP A 9 -19.01 -2.25 2.20
N ASP A 10 -17.98 -1.56 1.71
CA ASP A 10 -17.25 -1.94 0.48
C ASP A 10 -16.69 -3.35 0.56
N HIS A 11 -16.06 -3.68 1.69
CA HIS A 11 -15.50 -5.01 1.92
C HIS A 11 -16.58 -6.09 1.89
N TYR A 12 -17.70 -5.81 2.58
CA TYR A 12 -18.84 -6.70 2.65
C TYR A 12 -19.46 -6.94 1.27
N GLU A 13 -19.70 -5.88 0.52
CA GLU A 13 -20.26 -5.94 -0.83
C GLU A 13 -19.37 -6.69 -1.81
N TRP A 14 -18.05 -6.48 -1.72
CA TRP A 14 -17.09 -7.20 -2.54
C TRP A 14 -17.08 -8.71 -2.22
N VAL A 15 -16.97 -9.07 -0.92
CA VAL A 15 -17.01 -10.47 -0.50
C VAL A 15 -18.35 -11.13 -0.88
N ARG A 16 -19.46 -10.44 -0.66
CA ARG A 16 -20.80 -10.93 -1.00
C ARG A 16 -20.90 -11.25 -2.49
N THR A 17 -20.49 -10.31 -3.35
CA THR A 17 -20.51 -10.50 -4.80
C THR A 17 -19.68 -11.72 -5.22
N GLU A 18 -18.41 -11.77 -4.81
CA GLU A 18 -17.49 -12.86 -5.19
C GLU A 18 -17.98 -14.23 -4.70
N VAL A 19 -18.47 -14.31 -3.46
CA VAL A 19 -18.98 -15.57 -2.90
C VAL A 19 -20.29 -15.97 -3.56
N CYS A 20 -21.22 -15.03 -3.79
CA CYS A 20 -22.48 -15.30 -4.47
C CYS A 20 -22.25 -15.82 -5.90
N GLU A 21 -21.36 -15.18 -6.66
CA GLU A 21 -21.01 -15.61 -8.02
C GLU A 21 -20.31 -16.98 -8.01
N SER A 22 -19.31 -17.17 -7.14
CA SER A 22 -18.56 -18.42 -7.04
C SER A 22 -19.40 -19.60 -6.60
N ARG A 23 -20.30 -19.41 -5.63
CA ARG A 23 -21.08 -20.48 -4.99
C ARG A 23 -22.51 -20.55 -5.49
N ASN A 24 -22.87 -19.73 -6.49
CA ASN A 24 -24.21 -19.63 -7.06
C ASN A 24 -25.28 -19.40 -5.99
N LEU A 25 -25.00 -18.49 -5.05
CA LEU A 25 -25.89 -18.07 -3.98
C LEU A 25 -26.53 -16.73 -4.33
N THR A 26 -27.78 -16.52 -3.91
CA THR A 26 -28.38 -15.18 -3.93
C THR A 26 -27.79 -14.30 -2.82
N THR A 27 -27.80 -12.99 -3.01
CA THR A 27 -27.34 -12.03 -1.98
C THR A 27 -28.11 -12.18 -0.67
N ALA A 28 -29.42 -12.42 -0.74
CA ALA A 28 -30.25 -12.66 0.44
C ALA A 28 -29.85 -13.93 1.21
N GLN A 29 -29.43 -14.99 0.51
CA GLN A 29 -28.92 -16.20 1.17
C GLN A 29 -27.58 -15.94 1.85
N PHE A 30 -26.68 -15.18 1.21
CA PHE A 30 -25.41 -14.79 1.83
C PHE A 30 -25.65 -13.94 3.08
N ASP A 31 -26.52 -12.93 2.99
CA ASP A 31 -26.86 -12.05 4.11
C ASP A 31 -27.48 -12.84 5.28
N ASP A 32 -28.40 -13.78 4.98
CA ASP A 32 -28.98 -14.67 6.00
C ASP A 32 -27.93 -15.56 6.67
N ILE A 33 -26.93 -16.06 5.93
CA ILE A 33 -25.83 -16.83 6.50
C ILE A 33 -25.05 -15.97 7.50
N ILE A 34 -24.72 -14.73 7.14
CA ILE A 34 -23.96 -13.82 8.01
C ILE A 34 -24.75 -13.47 9.27
N ASP A 35 -26.05 -13.17 9.13
CA ASP A 35 -26.87 -12.72 10.26
C ASP A 35 -27.28 -13.87 11.20
N SER A 36 -27.48 -15.08 10.66
CA SER A 36 -28.00 -16.22 11.43
C SER A 36 -26.92 -17.16 11.98
N LYS A 37 -25.73 -17.22 11.38
CA LYS A 37 -24.67 -18.16 11.74
C LYS A 37 -23.52 -17.46 12.48
N ILE A 38 -23.42 -17.69 13.79
CA ILE A 38 -22.30 -17.20 14.61
C ILE A 38 -20.98 -17.87 14.22
N ALA A 39 -21.02 -19.15 13.83
CA ALA A 39 -19.87 -19.90 13.34
C ALA A 39 -20.32 -20.99 12.38
N LEU A 40 -19.56 -21.20 11.31
CA LEU A 40 -19.79 -22.29 10.37
C LEU A 40 -19.01 -23.53 10.80
N ILE A 41 -19.72 -24.63 10.98
CA ILE A 41 -19.13 -25.97 11.06
C ILE A 41 -19.13 -26.63 9.68
N ALA A 42 -18.33 -27.69 9.54
CA ALA A 42 -18.17 -28.42 8.29
C ALA A 42 -19.52 -28.86 7.65
N SER A 43 -20.47 -29.33 8.45
CA SER A 43 -21.80 -29.74 7.97
C SER A 43 -22.61 -28.58 7.44
N ASP A 44 -22.59 -27.43 8.12
CA ASP A 44 -23.29 -26.22 7.68
C ASP A 44 -22.70 -25.73 6.35
N ALA A 45 -21.37 -25.74 6.22
CA ALA A 45 -20.71 -25.29 5.01
C ALA A 45 -21.07 -26.14 3.78
N ILE A 46 -21.21 -27.47 3.92
CA ILE A 46 -21.62 -28.32 2.80
C ILE A 46 -23.11 -28.19 2.49
N GLU A 47 -23.96 -28.06 3.50
CA GLU A 47 -25.41 -27.86 3.34
C GLU A 47 -25.75 -26.52 2.68
N LEU A 48 -25.06 -25.46 3.09
CA LEU A 48 -25.19 -24.11 2.53
C LEU A 48 -24.48 -23.96 1.16
N GLY A 49 -23.83 -25.03 0.66
CA GLY A 49 -23.13 -25.00 -0.61
C GLY A 49 -21.89 -24.10 -0.62
N LEU A 50 -21.30 -23.79 0.53
CA LEU A 50 -20.05 -23.02 0.66
C LEU A 50 -18.81 -23.87 0.37
N ILE A 51 -18.92 -25.19 0.51
CA ILE A 51 -17.89 -26.17 0.13
C ILE A 51 -18.51 -27.33 -0.64
N ASP A 52 -17.70 -28.01 -1.46
CA ASP A 52 -18.19 -29.07 -2.36
C ASP A 52 -18.07 -30.47 -1.77
N THR A 53 -17.11 -30.70 -0.86
CA THR A 53 -16.83 -32.05 -0.32
C THR A 53 -16.20 -31.97 1.07
N LEU A 54 -16.65 -32.85 1.97
CA LEU A 54 -16.01 -33.12 3.25
C LEU A 54 -15.22 -34.41 3.18
N SER A 55 -13.91 -34.33 3.41
CA SER A 55 -13.03 -35.49 3.32
C SER A 55 -11.88 -35.43 4.34
N ARG A 56 -11.27 -36.59 4.60
CA ARG A 56 -10.04 -36.67 5.39
C ARG A 56 -8.84 -36.46 4.48
N TRP A 57 -7.75 -35.97 5.06
CA TRP A 57 -6.47 -35.79 4.34
C TRP A 57 -5.97 -37.08 3.67
N SER A 58 -6.23 -38.25 4.28
CA SER A 58 -5.87 -39.57 3.72
C SER A 58 -6.62 -39.92 2.44
N GLU A 59 -7.76 -39.29 2.19
CA GLU A 59 -8.63 -39.55 1.03
C GLU A 59 -8.49 -38.46 -0.04
N LEU A 60 -7.53 -37.55 0.11
CA LEU A 60 -7.33 -36.42 -0.81
C LEU A 60 -7.09 -36.89 -2.25
N ASP A 61 -6.35 -37.98 -2.45
CA ASP A 61 -6.06 -38.52 -3.78
C ASP A 61 -7.35 -38.96 -4.50
N LYS A 62 -8.33 -39.50 -3.76
CA LYS A 62 -9.65 -39.86 -4.31
C LYS A 62 -10.45 -38.62 -4.69
N VAL A 63 -10.36 -37.55 -3.90
CA VAL A 63 -11.00 -36.26 -4.23
C VAL A 63 -10.39 -35.68 -5.50
N ILE A 64 -9.05 -35.66 -5.61
CA ILE A 64 -8.34 -35.20 -6.82
C ILE A 64 -8.76 -36.03 -8.04
N GLU A 65 -8.80 -37.35 -7.91
CA GLU A 65 -9.22 -38.24 -9.00
C GLU A 65 -10.66 -37.96 -9.44
N SER A 66 -11.57 -37.72 -8.49
CA SER A 66 -12.97 -37.39 -8.80
C SER A 66 -13.14 -36.07 -9.56
N VAL A 67 -12.32 -35.06 -9.27
CA VAL A 67 -12.37 -33.74 -9.91
C VAL A 67 -11.64 -33.71 -11.26
N THR A 68 -10.51 -34.41 -11.35
CA THR A 68 -9.63 -34.35 -12.54
C THR A 68 -9.90 -35.46 -13.56
N GLY A 69 -10.74 -36.44 -13.23
CA GLY A 69 -11.06 -37.58 -14.10
C GLY A 69 -9.94 -38.61 -14.23
N GLY A 70 -8.93 -38.57 -13.35
CA GLY A 70 -7.85 -39.55 -13.30
C GLY A 70 -6.82 -39.26 -12.21
N GLY A 71 -5.91 -40.22 -11.97
CA GLY A 71 -4.83 -40.05 -10.99
C GLY A 71 -3.79 -39.02 -11.45
N LYS A 72 -3.85 -37.81 -10.91
CA LYS A 72 -2.77 -36.81 -11.08
C LYS A 72 -1.75 -36.99 -9.97
N SER A 73 -0.46 -36.98 -10.34
CA SER A 73 0.63 -37.00 -9.37
C SER A 73 0.71 -35.65 -8.66
N ARG A 74 0.84 -35.69 -7.33
CA ARG A 74 1.08 -34.51 -6.52
C ARG A 74 2.48 -33.98 -6.86
N ILE A 75 2.55 -32.68 -7.13
CA ILE A 75 3.82 -31.96 -7.20
C ILE A 75 4.04 -31.24 -5.88
N GLU A 76 5.28 -31.16 -5.44
CA GLU A 76 5.61 -30.27 -4.32
C GLU A 76 5.42 -28.83 -4.75
N SER A 77 4.98 -27.95 -3.84
CA SER A 77 4.84 -26.52 -4.13
C SER A 77 6.14 -25.89 -4.64
N ALA A 78 7.29 -26.41 -4.18
CA ALA A 78 8.62 -26.02 -4.65
C ALA A 78 8.87 -26.34 -6.13
N MET A 79 8.16 -27.30 -6.73
CA MET A 79 8.28 -27.58 -8.15
C MET A 79 7.52 -26.59 -9.03
N MET A 80 6.55 -25.83 -8.49
CA MET A 80 5.85 -24.79 -9.26
C MET A 80 6.80 -23.69 -9.76
N THR A 81 7.89 -23.41 -9.02
CA THR A 81 8.94 -22.47 -9.45
C THR A 81 9.83 -23.04 -10.56
N ASP A 82 9.88 -24.36 -10.73
CA ASP A 82 10.66 -25.02 -11.79
C ASP A 82 9.85 -25.16 -13.10
N TYR A 83 8.52 -25.06 -13.03
CA TYR A 83 7.60 -25.05 -14.18
C TYR A 83 7.36 -23.65 -14.77
N VAL A 84 8.26 -22.70 -14.52
CA VAL A 84 8.30 -21.45 -15.30
C VAL A 84 8.59 -21.85 -16.75
N GLU A 85 7.71 -21.46 -17.67
CA GLU A 85 7.80 -21.81 -19.09
C GLU A 85 9.24 -21.76 -19.58
N ALA A 86 9.68 -22.84 -20.24
CA ALA A 86 11.01 -22.89 -20.81
C ALA A 86 11.18 -21.71 -21.75
N TYR A 87 12.09 -20.80 -21.42
CA TYR A 87 12.47 -19.70 -22.29
C TYR A 87 13.10 -20.27 -23.56
N THR A 88 12.34 -20.30 -24.65
CA THR A 88 12.75 -20.87 -25.94
C THR A 88 13.38 -19.83 -26.87
N ASP A 89 13.30 -18.54 -26.51
CA ASP A 89 13.90 -17.46 -27.29
C ASP A 89 15.41 -17.38 -27.02
N TRP A 90 16.19 -17.13 -28.07
CA TRP A 90 17.63 -16.90 -27.96
C TRP A 90 17.88 -15.38 -27.78
N GLY A 91 18.39 -14.96 -26.62
CA GLY A 91 18.72 -13.55 -26.36
C GLY A 91 18.65 -13.18 -24.88
N ASN A 92 18.88 -11.90 -24.57
CA ASN A 92 18.57 -11.34 -23.24
C ASN A 92 17.09 -10.93 -23.22
N PRO A 93 16.23 -11.56 -22.40
CA PRO A 93 14.81 -11.22 -22.39
C PRO A 93 14.59 -9.79 -21.88
N PRO A 94 13.51 -9.11 -22.30
CA PRO A 94 13.15 -7.83 -21.70
C PRO A 94 12.88 -7.99 -20.20
N HIS A 95 13.30 -7.02 -19.40
CA HIS A 95 13.12 -7.06 -17.95
C HIS A 95 11.95 -6.18 -17.49
N ILE A 96 11.18 -6.64 -16.52
CA ILE A 96 10.26 -5.81 -15.73
C ILE A 96 10.79 -5.77 -14.30
N ALA A 97 11.08 -4.58 -13.78
CA ALA A 97 11.60 -4.42 -12.42
C ALA A 97 10.46 -4.22 -11.42
N VAL A 98 10.36 -5.07 -10.40
CA VAL A 98 9.43 -4.91 -9.27
C VAL A 98 10.21 -4.32 -8.10
N VAL A 99 9.92 -3.06 -7.76
CA VAL A 99 10.57 -2.33 -6.67
C VAL A 99 9.65 -2.30 -5.46
N TYR A 100 10.15 -2.67 -4.27
CA TYR A 100 9.36 -2.71 -3.04
C TYR A 100 9.57 -1.45 -2.19
N GLY A 101 8.50 -0.68 -1.98
CA GLY A 101 8.41 0.44 -1.05
C GLY A 101 7.53 0.05 0.15
N GLN A 102 8.12 -0.62 1.14
CA GLN A 102 7.39 -1.20 2.27
C GLN A 102 7.76 -0.55 3.60
N GLY A 103 6.74 -0.33 4.43
CA GLY A 103 6.87 0.26 5.77
C GLY A 103 6.71 1.78 5.79
N VAL A 104 7.06 2.39 6.92
CA VAL A 104 6.90 3.84 7.13
C VAL A 104 7.77 4.64 6.15
N CYS A 105 7.22 5.72 5.60
CA CYS A 105 7.96 6.69 4.81
C CYS A 105 9.01 7.37 5.68
N ALA A 106 10.29 7.11 5.44
CA ALA A 106 11.41 7.71 6.15
C ALA A 106 12.66 7.73 5.26
N MET A 107 13.59 8.64 5.58
CA MET A 107 14.79 8.86 4.74
C MET A 107 15.69 7.64 4.63
N ASP A 108 16.02 7.03 5.78
CA ASP A 108 17.06 5.99 5.89
C ASP A 108 16.54 4.69 6.55
N ARG A 109 15.24 4.62 6.85
CA ARG A 109 14.54 3.47 7.45
C ARG A 109 13.21 3.23 6.73
N GLY A 110 12.51 2.15 7.07
CA GLY A 110 11.25 1.79 6.42
C GLY A 110 11.44 1.68 4.91
N ILE A 111 10.72 2.49 4.13
CA ILE A 111 10.88 2.50 2.67
C ILE A 111 12.29 2.91 2.22
N ASN A 112 13.04 3.62 3.07
CA ASN A 112 14.38 4.12 2.79
C ASN A 112 14.44 4.99 1.50
N ALA A 113 13.93 6.21 1.61
CA ALA A 113 13.77 7.13 0.47
C ALA A 113 15.07 7.35 -0.32
N ARG A 114 16.22 7.50 0.35
CA ARG A 114 17.51 7.67 -0.34
C ARG A 114 17.90 6.46 -1.18
N LYS A 115 17.56 5.26 -0.71
CA LYS A 115 17.81 4.02 -1.47
C LYS A 115 16.86 3.93 -2.66
N LEU A 116 15.58 4.22 -2.47
CA LEU A 116 14.58 4.21 -3.55
C LEU A 116 14.90 5.24 -4.63
N GLU A 117 15.30 6.46 -4.26
CA GLU A 117 15.75 7.50 -5.20
C GLU A 117 16.87 6.98 -6.12
N LYS A 118 17.89 6.34 -5.54
CA LYS A 118 18.99 5.74 -6.31
C LYS A 118 18.53 4.58 -7.18
N ILE A 119 17.60 3.76 -6.70
CA ILE A 119 17.04 2.63 -7.46
C ILE A 119 16.29 3.15 -8.69
N PHE A 120 15.33 4.07 -8.52
CA PHE A 120 14.59 4.65 -9.64
C PHE A 120 15.52 5.40 -10.60
N GLY A 121 16.51 6.13 -10.07
CA GLY A 121 17.55 6.77 -10.88
C GLY A 121 18.31 5.79 -11.77
N ARG A 122 18.67 4.61 -11.25
CA ARG A 122 19.29 3.54 -12.03
C ARG A 122 18.34 2.91 -13.05
N LEU A 123 17.13 2.54 -12.62
CA LEU A 123 16.15 1.87 -13.49
C LEU A 123 15.72 2.73 -14.67
N LYS A 124 15.66 4.05 -14.47
CA LYS A 124 15.40 5.03 -15.51
C LYS A 124 16.40 4.95 -16.67
N ASP A 125 17.67 4.67 -16.38
CA ASP A 125 18.76 4.68 -17.38
C ASP A 125 19.23 3.26 -17.79
N ASP A 126 18.65 2.22 -17.20
CA ASP A 126 18.91 0.81 -17.55
C ASP A 126 18.18 0.42 -18.85
N SER A 127 18.90 0.01 -19.89
CA SER A 127 18.29 -0.34 -21.19
C SER A 127 17.59 -1.70 -21.23
N ASP A 128 17.93 -2.61 -20.31
CA ASP A 128 17.36 -3.97 -20.29
C ASP A 128 16.00 -3.99 -19.61
N VAL A 129 15.81 -3.14 -18.60
CA VAL A 129 14.50 -2.89 -17.99
C VAL A 129 13.62 -2.16 -19.01
N LYS A 130 12.40 -2.64 -19.24
CA LYS A 130 11.44 -2.02 -20.16
C LYS A 130 10.29 -1.34 -19.44
N GLY A 131 9.94 -1.81 -18.24
CA GLY A 131 8.95 -1.21 -17.37
C GLY A 131 9.25 -1.46 -15.90
N VAL A 132 8.65 -0.66 -15.03
CA VAL A 132 8.81 -0.73 -13.58
C VAL A 132 7.44 -0.93 -12.93
N VAL A 133 7.37 -1.84 -11.97
CA VAL A 133 6.25 -1.97 -11.05
C VAL A 133 6.71 -1.52 -9.67
N PHE A 134 6.10 -0.48 -9.12
CA PHE A 134 6.40 -0.03 -7.76
C PHE A 134 5.37 -0.61 -6.77
N ARG A 135 5.78 -1.63 -6.02
CA ARG A 135 4.96 -2.28 -4.99
C ARG A 135 5.00 -1.47 -3.69
N VAL A 136 3.93 -0.74 -3.41
CA VAL A 136 3.82 0.15 -2.24
C VAL A 136 2.99 -0.51 -1.15
N ASP A 137 3.55 -0.65 0.05
CA ASP A 137 2.80 -1.06 1.24
C ASP A 137 3.23 -0.20 2.44
N SER A 138 2.63 0.99 2.55
CA SER A 138 3.05 2.03 3.47
C SER A 138 1.87 2.79 4.07
N PRO A 139 1.83 2.97 5.41
CA PRO A 139 0.87 3.84 6.07
C PRO A 139 1.20 5.34 5.93
N GLY A 140 2.27 5.70 5.21
CA GLY A 140 2.81 7.04 5.15
C GLY A 140 3.94 7.27 6.15
N GLY A 141 4.16 8.53 6.54
CA GLY A 141 5.27 8.94 7.42
C GLY A 141 5.81 10.31 7.06
N ASP A 142 7.13 10.42 6.98
CA ASP A 142 7.84 11.65 6.64
C ASP A 142 7.50 12.10 5.20
N GLY A 143 6.89 13.29 5.07
CA GLY A 143 6.49 13.81 3.79
C GLY A 143 7.67 14.31 2.92
N MET A 144 8.79 14.72 3.51
CA MET A 144 10.01 15.01 2.74
C MET A 144 10.57 13.72 2.15
N ALA A 145 10.58 12.63 2.92
CA ALA A 145 11.02 11.33 2.44
C ALA A 145 10.11 10.82 1.32
N SER A 146 8.80 11.07 1.45
CA SER A 146 7.81 10.76 0.43
C SER A 146 8.06 11.58 -0.84
N ASP A 147 8.33 12.88 -0.73
CA ASP A 147 8.57 13.74 -1.88
C ASP A 147 9.83 13.37 -2.68
N VAL A 148 10.91 12.97 -1.98
CA VAL A 148 12.13 12.45 -2.62
C VAL A 148 11.85 11.23 -3.49
N VAL A 149 11.03 10.28 -2.99
CA VAL A 149 10.67 9.08 -3.75
C VAL A 149 9.72 9.42 -4.89
N ALA A 150 8.71 10.25 -4.64
CA ALA A 150 7.73 10.66 -5.64
C ALA A 150 8.39 11.39 -6.83
N GLU A 151 9.34 12.28 -6.57
CA GLU A 151 10.10 12.97 -7.62
C GLU A 151 11.01 12.01 -8.41
N ALA A 152 11.60 11.01 -7.75
CA ALA A 152 12.39 9.99 -8.42
C ALA A 152 11.52 9.07 -9.30
N LEU A 153 10.31 8.73 -8.81
CA LEU A 153 9.31 7.97 -9.56
C LEU A 153 8.86 8.74 -10.81
N ARG A 154 8.51 10.02 -10.65
CA ARG A 154 8.09 10.92 -11.74
C ARG A 154 9.14 10.99 -12.85
N LYS A 155 10.42 11.18 -12.49
CA LYS A 155 11.54 11.16 -13.45
C LYS A 155 11.75 9.81 -14.14
N CYS A 156 11.39 8.71 -13.48
CA CYS A 156 11.45 7.38 -14.09
C CYS A 156 10.31 7.21 -15.10
N ALA A 157 9.10 7.63 -14.75
CA ALA A 157 7.90 7.61 -15.60
C ALA A 157 8.09 8.43 -16.89
N GLU A 158 8.84 9.54 -16.84
CA GLU A 158 9.20 10.34 -18.02
C GLU A 158 9.96 9.56 -19.11
N LYS A 159 10.58 8.41 -18.78
CA LYS A 159 11.33 7.60 -19.76
C LYS A 159 10.74 6.22 -20.04
N LYS A 160 9.99 5.65 -19.10
CA LYS A 160 9.61 4.22 -19.11
C LYS A 160 8.30 4.06 -18.34
N PRO A 161 7.44 3.09 -18.71
CA PRO A 161 6.23 2.81 -17.94
C PRO A 161 6.53 2.47 -16.48
N VAL A 162 5.84 3.14 -15.57
CA VAL A 162 5.89 2.95 -14.12
C VAL A 162 4.48 2.70 -13.60
N ILE A 163 4.20 1.45 -13.24
CA ILE A 163 2.91 1.02 -12.69
C ILE A 163 3.04 0.86 -11.19
N VAL A 164 2.23 1.56 -10.42
CA VAL A 164 2.19 1.41 -8.96
C VAL A 164 1.23 0.28 -8.61
N SER A 165 1.66 -0.64 -7.76
CA SER A 165 0.82 -1.68 -7.16
C SER A 165 0.71 -1.42 -5.66
N GLN A 166 -0.46 -0.97 -5.21
CA GLN A 166 -0.72 -0.75 -3.80
C GLN A 166 -1.03 -2.08 -3.08
N GLY A 167 -0.43 -2.24 -1.91
CA GLY A 167 -0.52 -3.40 -1.03
C GLY A 167 -1.71 -3.34 -0.10
N GLN A 168 -1.53 -3.71 1.16
CA GLN A 168 -2.61 -3.61 2.14
C GLN A 168 -2.92 -2.14 2.46
N VAL A 169 -1.88 -1.30 2.54
CA VAL A 169 -2.02 0.13 2.79
C VAL A 169 -1.12 0.96 1.88
N ALA A 170 -1.65 2.05 1.34
CA ALA A 170 -0.91 3.06 0.58
C ALA A 170 -1.55 4.44 0.83
N GLY A 171 -1.62 4.84 2.10
CA GLY A 171 -2.22 6.10 2.54
C GLY A 171 -1.18 7.15 2.93
N SER A 172 -1.57 8.42 2.96
CA SER A 172 -0.72 9.55 3.37
C SER A 172 0.57 9.58 2.52
N GLY A 173 1.76 9.55 3.14
CA GLY A 173 3.02 9.41 2.41
C GLY A 173 3.07 8.21 1.45
N GLY A 174 2.37 7.11 1.74
CA GLY A 174 2.22 5.97 0.85
C GLY A 174 1.46 6.31 -0.45
N TYR A 175 0.46 7.19 -0.36
CA TYR A 175 -0.21 7.73 -1.54
C TYR A 175 0.67 8.77 -2.25
N TRP A 176 1.40 9.60 -1.50
CA TRP A 176 2.33 10.60 -2.04
C TRP A 176 3.40 9.94 -2.93
N ILE A 177 3.98 8.83 -2.51
CA ILE A 177 4.95 8.08 -3.33
C ILE A 177 4.31 7.31 -4.48
N SER A 178 2.98 7.25 -4.56
CA SER A 178 2.22 6.54 -5.61
C SER A 178 1.74 7.47 -6.72
N MET A 179 1.47 8.75 -6.41
CA MET A 179 0.64 9.63 -7.25
C MET A 179 1.19 9.91 -8.65
N TYR A 180 2.49 9.75 -8.88
CA TYR A 180 3.15 9.96 -10.19
C TYR A 180 3.37 8.67 -11.00
N GLY A 181 2.76 7.54 -10.59
CA GLY A 181 2.70 6.37 -11.45
C GLY A 181 1.80 6.59 -12.66
N ASP A 182 2.19 6.05 -13.82
CA ASP A 182 1.37 6.09 -15.05
C ASP A 182 0.03 5.37 -14.86
N THR A 183 0.02 4.35 -13.98
CA THR A 183 -1.19 3.65 -13.55
C THR A 183 -1.02 3.22 -12.10
N ILE A 184 -2.04 3.44 -11.28
CA ILE A 184 -2.13 2.98 -9.90
C ILE A 184 -3.13 1.82 -9.85
N VAL A 185 -2.63 0.65 -9.46
CA VAL A 185 -3.42 -0.56 -9.24
C VAL A 185 -3.53 -0.80 -7.74
N ALA A 186 -4.75 -0.99 -7.23
CA ALA A 186 -4.98 -1.28 -5.82
C ALA A 186 -5.87 -2.51 -5.65
N GLY A 187 -5.65 -3.31 -4.60
CA GLY A 187 -6.58 -4.38 -4.27
C GLY A 187 -7.93 -3.80 -3.84
N PRO A 188 -9.04 -4.56 -3.95
CA PRO A 188 -10.38 -4.04 -3.62
C PRO A 188 -10.43 -3.48 -2.19
N ASN A 189 -9.73 -4.14 -1.26
CA ASN A 189 -9.66 -3.77 0.15
C ASN A 189 -8.36 -3.03 0.53
N THR A 190 -7.59 -2.53 -0.43
CA THR A 190 -6.44 -1.67 -0.12
C THR A 190 -6.91 -0.39 0.56
N ILE A 191 -6.25 0.01 1.65
CA ILE A 191 -6.49 1.30 2.27
C ILE A 191 -5.61 2.35 1.58
N THR A 192 -6.22 3.26 0.82
CA THR A 192 -5.53 4.29 0.04
C THR A 192 -6.00 5.70 0.39
N GLY A 193 -5.46 6.71 -0.28
CA GLY A 193 -5.77 8.12 -0.02
C GLY A 193 -5.10 8.61 1.25
N SER A 194 -5.89 9.04 2.25
CA SER A 194 -5.42 9.73 3.46
C SER A 194 -4.54 10.94 3.12
N ILE A 195 -5.01 11.72 2.15
CA ILE A 195 -4.35 12.95 1.69
C ILE A 195 -4.57 14.01 2.77
N GLY A 196 -3.60 14.11 3.68
CA GLY A 196 -3.68 14.91 4.89
C GLY A 196 -2.33 15.00 5.58
N VAL A 197 -2.18 16.04 6.41
CA VAL A 197 -0.99 16.29 7.20
C VAL A 197 -1.40 16.41 8.67
N ILE A 198 -0.70 15.69 9.54
CA ILE A 198 -0.88 15.79 10.99
C ILE A 198 0.43 16.20 11.64
N GLY A 199 0.32 17.08 12.63
CA GLY A 199 1.40 17.42 13.55
C GLY A 199 0.95 17.13 14.97
N LEU A 200 1.88 16.69 15.82
CA LEU A 200 1.57 16.30 17.20
C LEU A 200 2.53 17.00 18.16
N TRP A 201 1.96 17.73 19.12
CA TRP A 201 2.67 18.34 20.25
C TRP A 201 1.96 17.92 21.52
N ILE A 202 2.54 16.99 22.29
CA ILE A 202 1.94 16.49 23.53
C ILE A 202 2.71 17.09 24.71
N TRP A 203 2.07 18.01 25.41
CA TRP A 203 2.56 18.56 26.66
C TRP A 203 1.41 18.65 27.66
N ASP A 204 1.69 18.31 28.92
CA ASP A 204 0.74 18.50 30.02
C ASP A 204 1.47 18.95 31.27
N LYS A 205 1.03 20.08 31.83
CA LYS A 205 1.65 20.70 33.00
C LYS A 205 1.54 19.79 34.22
N GLU A 206 0.35 19.27 34.49
CA GLU A 206 0.09 18.49 35.70
C GLU A 206 0.86 17.16 35.70
N PHE A 207 0.97 16.52 34.53
CA PHE A 207 1.76 15.33 34.30
C PHE A 207 3.25 15.60 34.51
N SER A 208 3.77 16.70 33.95
CA SER A 208 5.16 17.13 34.15
C SER A 208 5.45 17.40 35.64
N ASP A 209 4.55 18.14 36.32
CA ASP A 209 4.67 18.47 37.73
C ASP A 209 4.63 17.21 38.62
N LYS A 210 3.72 16.26 38.33
CA LYS A 210 3.63 14.96 39.05
C LYS A 210 4.87 14.09 38.87
N LEU A 211 5.54 14.17 37.72
CA LEU A 211 6.80 13.47 37.46
C LEU A 211 8.02 14.19 38.04
N GLY A 212 7.84 15.37 38.64
CA GLY A 212 8.95 16.18 39.17
C GLY A 212 9.87 16.72 38.07
N MET A 213 9.36 16.82 36.83
CA MET A 213 10.12 17.31 35.69
C MET A 213 10.18 18.83 35.75
N THR A 214 11.36 19.37 36.03
CA THR A 214 11.65 20.81 35.99
C THR A 214 12.64 21.11 34.88
N SER A 215 12.54 22.31 34.29
CA SER A 215 13.44 22.77 33.26
C SER A 215 13.87 24.20 33.53
N ASP A 216 15.18 24.41 33.58
CA ASP A 216 15.81 25.72 33.50
C ASP A 216 16.60 25.77 32.20
N HIS A 217 16.42 26.84 31.43
CA HIS A 217 16.91 26.93 30.06
C HIS A 217 17.63 28.25 29.83
N VAL A 218 18.88 28.15 29.38
CA VAL A 218 19.60 29.30 28.84
C VAL A 218 19.30 29.36 27.34
N LYS A 219 18.53 30.36 26.93
CA LYS A 219 18.21 30.62 25.52
C LYS A 219 18.55 32.04 25.13
N ARG A 220 19.02 32.22 23.89
CA ARG A 220 19.25 33.55 23.28
C ARG A 220 18.10 33.99 22.39
N GLY A 221 17.46 33.03 21.70
CA GLY A 221 16.28 33.28 20.86
C GLY A 221 15.00 32.88 21.59
N GLU A 222 13.92 33.61 21.32
CA GLU A 222 12.63 33.44 22.00
C GLU A 222 12.10 31.99 21.89
N HIS A 223 12.26 31.36 20.74
CA HIS A 223 11.74 30.02 20.42
C HIS A 223 12.80 28.91 20.43
N ALA A 224 14.03 29.19 20.87
CA ALA A 224 15.14 28.24 20.78
C ALA A 224 14.96 26.99 21.66
N ASP A 225 14.02 27.05 22.61
CA ASP A 225 13.65 25.98 23.53
C ASP A 225 12.54 25.04 22.99
N LEU A 226 11.98 25.27 21.80
CA LEU A 226 10.99 24.38 21.19
C LEU A 226 11.52 22.96 20.88
N GLY A 227 12.85 22.79 20.82
CA GLY A 227 13.48 21.47 20.70
C GLY A 227 13.85 20.82 22.03
N PHE A 228 13.62 21.51 23.16
CA PHE A 228 14.04 21.04 24.47
C PHE A 228 12.98 20.13 25.08
N GLY A 229 13.43 19.14 25.84
CA GLY A 229 12.54 18.16 26.45
C GLY A 229 13.28 16.91 26.90
N VAL A 230 12.52 15.98 27.45
CA VAL A 230 13.05 14.69 27.90
C VAL A 230 12.63 13.62 26.92
N LYS A 231 13.62 12.89 26.39
CA LYS A 231 13.36 11.71 25.57
C LYS A 231 13.07 10.53 26.49
N LEU A 232 11.88 9.95 26.39
CA LEU A 232 11.51 8.75 27.13
C LEU A 232 12.16 7.53 26.43
N PRO A 233 13.18 6.88 27.03
CA PRO A 233 14.03 5.92 26.33
C PRO A 233 13.27 4.66 25.88
N LEU A 234 12.22 4.26 26.60
CA LEU A 234 11.40 3.09 26.27
C LEU A 234 10.35 3.34 25.18
N LEU A 235 9.87 4.59 25.06
CA LEU A 235 8.81 4.96 24.13
C LEU A 235 9.36 5.64 22.86
N GLY A 236 10.60 6.11 22.89
CA GLY A 236 11.20 6.85 21.78
C GLY A 236 10.57 8.23 21.53
N VAL A 237 9.63 8.65 22.38
CA VAL A 237 8.92 9.94 22.30
C VAL A 237 9.69 11.01 23.07
N GLN A 238 9.79 12.20 22.50
CA GLN A 238 10.31 13.38 23.17
C GLN A 238 9.13 14.14 23.80
N VAL A 239 9.14 14.26 25.12
CA VAL A 239 8.19 15.11 25.85
C VAL A 239 8.78 16.52 25.88
N PRO A 240 8.11 17.54 25.29
CA PRO A 240 8.58 18.91 25.32
C PRO A 240 8.73 19.44 26.73
N ALA A 241 9.64 20.40 26.94
CA ALA A 241 9.82 21.02 28.25
C ALA A 241 8.66 21.95 28.66
N ARG A 242 7.95 22.52 27.68
CA ARG A 242 6.82 23.44 27.87
C ARG A 242 5.81 23.31 26.74
N ASP A 243 4.63 23.89 26.94
CA ASP A 243 3.66 24.06 25.85
C ASP A 243 4.11 25.11 24.82
N LEU A 244 3.46 25.08 23.65
CA LEU A 244 3.52 26.15 22.67
C LEU A 244 2.81 27.40 23.18
N ASN A 245 3.43 28.56 22.99
CA ASN A 245 2.72 29.82 23.16
C ASN A 245 1.77 30.08 21.96
N LYS A 246 0.96 31.14 22.05
CA LYS A 246 -0.04 31.47 21.01
C LYS A 246 0.58 31.71 19.63
N GLU A 247 1.73 32.35 19.57
CA GLU A 247 2.43 32.65 18.32
C GLU A 247 3.00 31.37 17.69
N GLU A 248 3.65 30.53 18.50
CA GLU A 248 4.21 29.25 18.07
C GLU A 248 3.12 28.29 17.59
N HIS A 249 1.98 28.23 18.30
CA HIS A 249 0.84 27.44 17.88
C HIS A 249 0.29 27.91 16.52
N ALA A 250 0.06 29.22 16.35
CA ALA A 250 -0.42 29.78 15.07
C ALA A 250 0.59 29.53 13.93
N ARG A 251 1.89 29.59 14.23
CA ARG A 251 2.94 29.30 13.26
C ARG A 251 2.95 27.83 12.86
N MET A 252 2.83 26.91 13.82
CA MET A 252 2.75 25.47 13.54
C MET A 252 1.50 25.12 12.72
N GLU A 253 0.36 25.73 13.02
CA GLU A 253 -0.87 25.58 12.22
C GLU A 253 -0.66 26.06 10.78
N THR A 254 0.02 27.20 10.59
CA THR A 254 0.35 27.72 9.25
C THR A 254 1.22 26.73 8.48
N LEU A 255 2.25 26.18 9.11
CA LEU A 255 3.15 25.20 8.49
C LEU A 255 2.40 23.92 8.09
N ILE A 256 1.50 23.42 8.93
CA ILE A 256 0.68 22.23 8.63
C ILE A 256 -0.23 22.50 7.43
N LYS A 257 -0.90 23.67 7.40
CA LYS A 257 -1.77 24.05 6.28
C LYS A 257 -1.01 24.22 4.98
N GLU A 258 0.15 24.86 5.02
CA GLU A 258 1.02 25.02 3.85
C GLU A 258 1.47 23.66 3.32
N PHE A 259 1.84 22.72 4.21
CA PHE A 259 2.24 21.38 3.79
C PHE A 259 1.06 20.57 3.22
N TYR A 260 -0.13 20.71 3.80
CA TYR A 260 -1.36 20.15 3.24
C TYR A 260 -1.64 20.68 1.83
N SER A 261 -1.55 22.00 1.62
CA SER A 261 -1.73 22.60 0.30
C SER A 261 -0.70 22.05 -0.71
N ILE A 262 0.56 21.88 -0.33
CA ILE A 262 1.57 21.25 -1.19
C ILE A 262 1.14 19.84 -1.58
N PHE A 263 0.68 19.04 -0.62
CA PHE A 263 0.27 17.67 -0.89
C PHE A 263 -0.94 17.61 -1.84
N VAL A 264 -1.98 18.41 -1.59
CA VAL A 264 -3.16 18.50 -2.45
C VAL A 264 -2.78 18.90 -3.87
N ASN A 265 -1.95 19.94 -4.03
CA ASN A 265 -1.50 20.39 -5.36
C ASN A 265 -0.68 19.32 -6.10
N LYS A 266 0.15 18.55 -5.38
CA LYS A 266 0.93 17.46 -5.98
C LYS A 266 0.07 16.27 -6.38
N VAL A 267 -0.97 15.94 -5.60
CA VAL A 267 -1.96 14.93 -6.01
C VAL A 267 -2.72 15.41 -7.24
N ALA A 268 -3.16 16.68 -7.26
CA ALA A 268 -3.82 17.28 -8.40
C ALA A 268 -2.97 17.19 -9.68
N ASP A 269 -1.68 17.54 -9.58
CA ASP A 269 -0.69 17.41 -10.64
C ASP A 269 -0.49 15.95 -11.08
N GLY A 270 -0.17 15.04 -10.15
CA GLY A 270 0.13 13.65 -10.47
C GLY A 270 -1.06 12.84 -10.99
N ARG A 271 -2.28 13.19 -10.58
CA ARG A 271 -3.52 12.52 -11.01
C ARG A 271 -4.24 13.26 -12.13
N ASN A 272 -3.71 14.39 -12.59
CA ASN A 272 -4.35 15.27 -13.56
C ASN A 272 -5.79 15.63 -13.15
N MET A 273 -5.96 16.05 -11.90
CA MET A 273 -7.23 16.43 -11.28
C MET A 273 -7.21 17.92 -10.93
N GLU A 274 -8.37 18.56 -10.98
CA GLU A 274 -8.51 19.92 -10.44
C GLU A 274 -8.22 19.92 -8.93
N VAL A 275 -7.50 20.94 -8.45
CA VAL A 275 -7.17 21.09 -7.01
C VAL A 275 -8.43 21.04 -6.15
N SER A 276 -9.50 21.72 -6.58
CA SER A 276 -10.79 21.75 -5.88
C SER A 276 -11.45 20.36 -5.81
N ARG A 277 -11.21 19.49 -6.79
CA ARG A 277 -11.69 18.11 -6.76
C ARG A 277 -10.90 17.29 -5.76
N VAL A 278 -9.58 17.47 -5.68
CA VAL A 278 -8.75 16.80 -4.68
C VAL A 278 -9.14 17.24 -3.26
N GLU A 279 -9.38 18.53 -3.03
CA GLU A 279 -9.84 19.04 -1.73
C GLU A 279 -11.13 18.35 -1.25
N GLN A 280 -12.08 18.07 -2.15
CA GLN A 280 -13.33 17.38 -1.82
C GLN A 280 -13.12 15.93 -1.34
N ILE A 281 -12.06 15.26 -1.78
CA ILE A 281 -11.74 13.86 -1.46
C ILE A 281 -10.52 13.71 -0.54
N ALA A 282 -9.92 14.82 -0.11
CA ALA A 282 -8.76 14.85 0.77
C ALA A 282 -9.20 14.93 2.25
N GLU A 283 -8.69 15.92 3.01
CA GLU A 283 -8.95 16.09 4.45
C GLU A 283 -8.55 14.89 5.32
N GLY A 284 -7.56 14.11 4.88
CA GLY A 284 -7.07 12.92 5.59
C GLY A 284 -7.99 11.70 5.51
N ARG A 285 -9.07 11.74 4.72
CA ARG A 285 -9.98 10.60 4.51
C ARG A 285 -9.26 9.46 3.80
N PHE A 286 -9.50 8.24 4.24
CA PHE A 286 -9.02 7.04 3.57
C PHE A 286 -10.16 6.35 2.82
N TYR A 287 -9.79 5.58 1.80
CA TYR A 287 -10.72 4.91 0.89
C TYR A 287 -10.30 3.45 0.69
N SER A 288 -11.25 2.59 0.35
CA SER A 288 -10.96 1.26 -0.21
C SER A 288 -10.32 1.42 -1.60
N GLY A 289 -9.81 0.33 -2.19
CA GLY A 289 -9.32 0.37 -3.56
C GLY A 289 -10.45 0.58 -4.57
N VAL A 290 -11.64 0.03 -4.27
CA VAL A 290 -12.86 0.19 -5.08
C VAL A 290 -13.30 1.65 -5.09
N ASP A 291 -13.47 2.26 -3.91
CA ASP A 291 -13.82 3.68 -3.82
C ASP A 291 -12.72 4.58 -4.39
N GLY A 292 -11.45 4.21 -4.18
CA GLY A 292 -10.30 4.86 -4.78
C GLY A 292 -10.39 4.94 -6.30
N GLU A 293 -10.85 3.86 -6.95
CA GLU A 293 -11.08 3.83 -8.41
C GLU A 293 -12.24 4.75 -8.80
N HIS A 294 -13.37 4.68 -8.08
CA HIS A 294 -14.54 5.52 -8.36
C HIS A 294 -14.26 7.02 -8.27
N ILE A 295 -13.39 7.44 -7.34
CA ILE A 295 -13.06 8.86 -7.13
C ILE A 295 -11.83 9.33 -7.92
N GLY A 296 -11.14 8.43 -8.63
CA GLY A 296 -9.99 8.72 -9.49
C GLY A 296 -8.63 8.74 -8.79
N LEU A 297 -8.54 8.29 -7.54
CA LEU A 297 -7.25 8.14 -6.84
C LEU A 297 -6.50 6.86 -7.25
N VAL A 298 -7.22 5.87 -7.76
CA VAL A 298 -6.72 4.59 -8.28
C VAL A 298 -7.23 4.44 -9.72
N ASP A 299 -6.47 3.80 -10.60
CA ASP A 299 -6.86 3.62 -12.01
C ASP A 299 -7.51 2.27 -12.28
N LYS A 300 -7.09 1.24 -11.53
CA LYS A 300 -7.56 -0.14 -11.66
C LYS A 300 -7.63 -0.85 -10.32
N VAL A 301 -8.70 -1.58 -10.08
CA VAL A 301 -8.73 -2.61 -9.03
C VAL A 301 -7.98 -3.87 -9.50
N GLY A 302 -7.06 -4.38 -8.68
CA GLY A 302 -6.24 -5.55 -8.99
C GLY A 302 -5.07 -5.78 -8.03
N GLY A 303 -4.33 -6.86 -8.27
CA GLY A 303 -3.14 -7.22 -7.49
C GLY A 303 -1.81 -6.92 -8.19
N LEU A 304 -0.72 -7.39 -7.59
CA LEU A 304 0.62 -7.29 -8.17
C LEU A 304 0.72 -7.94 -9.55
N SER A 305 0.10 -9.11 -9.75
CA SER A 305 0.09 -9.79 -11.05
C SER A 305 -0.56 -8.94 -12.15
N HIS A 306 -1.65 -8.22 -11.82
CA HIS A 306 -2.31 -7.31 -12.75
C HIS A 306 -1.42 -6.10 -13.08
N ALA A 307 -0.76 -5.52 -12.08
CA ALA A 307 0.20 -4.43 -12.29
C ALA A 307 1.38 -4.84 -13.19
N ILE A 308 1.90 -6.08 -13.04
CA ILE A 308 2.95 -6.62 -13.91
C ILE A 308 2.45 -6.79 -15.35
N GLN A 309 1.23 -7.28 -15.54
CA GLN A 309 0.63 -7.39 -16.88
C GLN A 309 0.47 -6.03 -17.55
N ILE A 310 -0.01 -5.01 -16.81
CA ILE A 310 -0.12 -3.64 -17.31
C ILE A 310 1.27 -3.09 -17.67
N ALA A 311 2.28 -3.32 -16.82
CA ALA A 311 3.65 -2.85 -17.09
C ALA A 311 4.25 -3.52 -18.33
N ARG A 312 3.98 -4.82 -18.56
CA ARG A 312 4.39 -5.53 -19.77
C ARG A 312 3.73 -4.96 -21.02
N ALA A 313 2.41 -4.76 -20.96
CA ALA A 313 1.65 -4.20 -22.07
C ALA A 313 2.10 -2.77 -22.41
N ALA A 314 2.28 -1.92 -21.40
CA ALA A 314 2.74 -0.54 -21.57
C ALA A 314 4.19 -0.45 -22.09
N ALA A 315 4.98 -1.50 -21.90
CA ALA A 315 6.35 -1.62 -22.40
C ALA A 315 6.42 -2.31 -23.77
N ASP A 316 5.29 -2.49 -24.45
CA ASP A 316 5.16 -3.15 -25.75
C ASP A 316 5.74 -4.57 -25.78
N ILE A 317 5.71 -5.29 -24.65
CA ILE A 317 6.12 -6.70 -24.58
C ILE A 317 4.91 -7.57 -24.93
N PRO A 318 4.98 -8.40 -26.00
CA PRO A 318 3.93 -9.35 -26.36
C PRO A 318 3.55 -10.28 -25.19
N SER A 319 2.28 -10.69 -25.14
CA SER A 319 1.76 -11.56 -24.07
C SER A 319 2.40 -12.94 -24.07
N ASP A 320 2.76 -13.45 -25.24
CA ASP A 320 3.42 -14.73 -25.49
C ASP A 320 4.94 -14.68 -25.36
N GLN A 321 5.54 -13.47 -25.34
CA GLN A 321 6.98 -13.31 -25.10
C GLN A 321 7.29 -13.38 -23.61
N TYR A 322 8.28 -14.17 -23.23
CA TYR A 322 8.78 -14.20 -21.85
C TYR A 322 9.44 -12.86 -21.46
N ALA A 323 9.04 -12.33 -20.30
CA ALA A 323 9.67 -11.18 -19.66
C ALA A 323 10.26 -11.62 -18.32
N LYS A 324 11.54 -11.32 -18.09
CA LYS A 324 12.18 -11.64 -16.82
C LYS A 324 11.75 -10.61 -15.77
N ILE A 325 11.21 -11.08 -14.66
CA ILE A 325 10.88 -10.24 -13.51
C ILE A 325 12.12 -10.09 -12.63
N ILE A 326 12.48 -8.86 -12.29
CA ILE A 326 13.59 -8.55 -11.38
C ILE A 326 13.01 -7.90 -10.13
N GLU A 327 13.12 -8.57 -8.99
CA GLU A 327 12.68 -8.05 -7.69
C GLU A 327 13.79 -7.21 -7.04
N ILE A 328 13.42 -6.04 -6.49
CA ILE A 328 14.36 -5.09 -5.87
C ILE A 328 13.82 -4.63 -4.50
N PRO A 329 14.52 -4.94 -3.38
CA PRO A 329 15.74 -5.74 -3.32
C PRO A 329 15.50 -7.18 -3.75
N GLU A 330 16.53 -7.85 -4.27
CA GLU A 330 16.44 -9.28 -4.59
C GLU A 330 15.97 -10.04 -3.34
N ASN A 331 14.94 -10.85 -3.51
CA ASN A 331 14.50 -11.79 -2.48
C ASN A 331 15.56 -12.88 -2.34
N LYS A 332 16.61 -12.56 -1.58
CA LYS A 332 17.49 -13.57 -1.03
C LYS A 332 16.66 -14.29 0.01
N GLY A 333 16.08 -15.43 -0.35
CA GLY A 333 15.30 -16.24 0.58
C GLY A 333 16.07 -16.43 1.90
N LEU A 334 15.36 -16.80 2.97
CA LEU A 334 15.86 -16.91 4.36
C LEU A 334 17.19 -17.70 4.57
N ILE A 335 17.76 -18.32 3.53
CA ILE A 335 18.94 -19.20 3.58
C ILE A 335 20.09 -18.73 2.66
N ASN A 336 19.97 -17.63 1.91
CA ASN A 336 21.05 -17.13 1.01
C ASN A 336 21.62 -15.75 1.38
#